data_AF-A0A698FUR0-F1
#
_entry.id   AF-A0A698FUR0-F1
#
_cell.length_a   1.000
_cell.length_b   1.000
_cell.length_c   1.000
_cell.angle_alpha   90.00
_cell.angle_beta   90.00
_cell.angle_gamma   90.00
#
_symmetry.space_group_name_H-M   'P 1'
#
loop_
_entity.id
_entity.type
_entity.pdbx_description
1 polymer ?
#
loop_
_entity_poly.entity_id
_entity_poly.type
_entity_poly.pdbx_seq_one_letter_code
_entity_poly.pdbx_strand_id
1 'polypeptide(L)'
;MQNILEVSCDIEKGHFTQRINANPVNPKLVELKEVLNKMLDDIQMKIGKDLNEIERVFASFQNLDFSDKLDNAEGEIEKSLNTVGAEIRKMLQASLSQGEMLQTKADSLQESSAAVEEMSAFMNAVAARTQKSLGEIEANTNILVQSINEMGESIKEQALGISQINQSISVIDGLTKENSQIAHATNSVANEVDSMSADIVAEVRRKKF
;
A
#
# COMPACT_ATOMS: atom_id res chain seq x y z
N MET A 1 37.69 68.36 34.45
CA MET A 1 38.55 67.42 35.20
C MET A 1 37.60 66.48 35.91
N GLN A 2 37.37 65.30 35.36
CA GLN A 2 36.30 64.40 35.85
C GLN A 2 36.65 63.94 37.26
N ASN A 3 35.76 64.22 38.21
CA ASN A 3 36.03 64.01 39.63
C ASN A 3 35.80 62.54 39.99
N ILE A 4 36.52 62.00 40.98
CA ILE A 4 36.38 60.59 41.42
C ILE A 4 34.92 60.25 41.76
N LEU A 5 34.16 61.21 42.29
CA LEU A 5 32.72 61.07 42.57
C LEU A 5 31.88 60.82 41.30
N GLU A 6 32.19 61.48 40.17
CA GLU A 6 31.42 61.32 38.94
C GLU A 6 31.64 59.94 38.34
N VAL A 7 32.90 59.50 38.26
CA VAL A 7 33.25 58.15 37.80
C VAL A 7 32.61 57.09 38.69
N SER A 8 32.59 57.30 40.02
CA SER A 8 31.93 56.37 40.96
C SER A 8 30.42 56.30 40.75
N CYS A 9 29.75 57.44 40.50
CA CYS A 9 28.32 57.51 40.23
C CYS A 9 27.94 56.78 38.92
N ASP A 10 28.78 56.89 37.88
CA ASP A 10 28.55 56.19 36.61
C ASP A 10 28.77 54.67 36.74
N ILE A 11 29.74 54.25 37.54
CA ILE A 11 29.96 52.83 37.87
C ILE A 11 28.77 52.26 38.66
N GLU A 12 28.24 53.01 39.64
CA GLU A 12 27.05 52.61 40.41
C GLU A 12 25.81 52.44 39.52
N LYS A 13 25.71 53.20 38.43
CA LYS A 13 24.66 53.07 37.41
C LYS A 13 24.94 51.97 36.38
N GLY A 14 26.05 51.25 36.48
CA GLY A 14 26.38 50.13 35.60
C GLY A 14 27.17 50.51 34.33
N HIS A 15 27.70 51.73 34.22
CA HIS A 15 28.52 52.14 33.07
C HIS A 15 30.01 51.97 33.37
N PHE A 16 30.66 50.98 32.75
CA PHE A 16 32.05 50.58 33.06
C PHE A 16 33.10 51.18 32.13
N THR A 17 32.72 52.10 31.24
CA THR A 17 33.63 52.77 30.29
C THR A 17 34.42 53.94 30.90
N GLN A 18 34.01 54.42 32.08
CA GLN A 18 34.61 55.59 32.73
C GLN A 18 35.94 55.25 33.42
N ARG A 19 36.88 56.20 33.47
CA ARG A 19 38.18 56.06 34.14
C ARG A 19 38.50 57.27 34.98
N ILE A 20 39.19 57.04 36.10
CA ILE A 20 39.64 58.12 36.99
C ILE A 20 40.85 58.80 36.36
N ASN A 21 40.64 60.04 35.88
CA ASN A 21 41.66 60.89 35.26
C ASN A 21 42.26 61.93 36.22
N ALA A 22 41.90 61.88 37.51
CA ALA A 22 42.46 62.77 38.53
C ALA A 22 43.96 62.49 38.74
N ASN A 23 44.76 63.55 38.86
CA ASN A 23 46.20 63.47 39.17
C ASN A 23 46.47 63.96 40.60
N PRO A 24 46.32 63.09 41.62
CA PRO A 24 46.61 63.46 42.98
C PRO A 24 48.12 63.61 43.21
N VAL A 25 48.50 64.56 44.07
CA VAL A 25 49.91 64.80 44.44
C VAL A 25 50.42 63.74 45.43
N ASN A 26 49.51 63.05 46.13
CA ASN A 26 49.86 62.01 47.10
C ASN A 26 50.16 60.66 46.40
N PRO A 27 51.37 60.09 46.56
CA PRO A 27 51.75 58.83 45.92
C PRO A 27 50.81 57.65 46.20
N LYS A 28 50.23 57.54 47.40
CA LYS A 28 49.28 56.47 47.73
C LYS A 28 47.94 56.61 47.01
N LEU A 29 47.53 57.85 46.72
CA LEU A 29 46.32 58.11 45.95
C LEU A 29 46.54 57.87 44.45
N VAL A 30 47.77 58.05 43.96
CA VAL A 30 48.15 57.65 42.60
C VAL A 30 48.07 56.12 42.46
N GLU A 31 48.63 55.37 43.40
CA GLU A 31 48.55 53.90 43.42
C GLU A 31 47.09 53.40 43.48
N LEU A 32 46.26 54.00 44.33
CA LEU A 32 44.83 53.67 44.42
C LEU A 32 44.10 53.93 43.09
N LYS A 33 44.40 55.05 42.41
CA LYS A 33 43.83 55.37 41.08
C LYS A 33 44.17 54.28 40.06
N GLU A 34 45.43 53.84 40.02
CA GLU A 34 45.88 52.80 39.09
C GLU A 34 45.22 51.45 39.37
N VAL A 35 45.11 51.05 40.65
CA VAL A 35 44.42 49.80 41.03
C VAL A 35 42.93 49.85 40.69
N LEU A 36 42.25 50.97 40.95
CA LEU A 36 40.84 51.14 40.61
C LEU A 36 40.60 51.14 39.11
N ASN A 37 41.42 51.84 38.34
CA ASN A 37 41.30 51.82 36.87
C ASN A 37 41.55 50.42 36.31
N LYS A 38 42.53 49.68 36.84
CA LYS A 38 42.76 48.28 36.46
C LYS A 38 41.56 47.39 36.79
N MET A 39 40.94 47.55 37.96
CA MET A 39 39.72 46.83 38.31
C MET A 39 38.58 47.14 37.32
N LEU A 40 38.45 48.39 36.87
CA LEU A 40 37.47 48.77 35.86
C LEU A 40 37.77 48.19 34.49
N ASP A 41 39.05 48.09 34.11
CA ASP A 41 39.47 47.39 32.89
C ASP A 41 39.10 45.89 32.96
N ASP A 42 39.37 45.23 34.10
CA ASP A 42 39.02 43.83 34.32
C ASP A 42 37.50 43.61 34.29
N ILE A 43 36.72 44.50 34.92
CA ILE A 43 35.25 44.46 34.89
C ILE A 43 34.72 44.68 33.47
N GLN A 44 35.25 45.66 32.72
CA GLN A 44 34.80 45.93 31.36
C GLN A 44 35.13 44.76 30.42
N MET A 45 36.30 44.14 30.60
CA MET A 45 36.72 42.97 29.81
C MET A 45 35.88 41.73 30.14
N LYS A 46 35.56 41.49 31.41
CA LYS A 46 34.78 40.31 31.83
C LYS A 46 33.28 40.50 31.63
N ILE A 47 32.73 41.61 32.09
CA ILE A 47 31.29 41.87 32.09
C ILE A 47 30.87 42.50 30.77
N GLY A 48 31.39 43.69 30.46
CA GLY A 48 30.93 44.47 29.31
C GLY A 48 31.01 45.97 29.54
N LYS A 49 30.50 46.76 28.59
CA LYS A 49 30.54 48.24 28.67
C LYS A 49 29.43 48.82 29.54
N ASP A 50 28.24 48.22 29.44
CA ASP A 50 27.02 48.72 30.08
C ASP A 50 26.19 47.56 30.63
N LEU A 51 26.06 47.52 31.96
CA LEU A 51 25.27 46.50 32.64
C LEU A 51 23.78 46.61 32.32
N ASN A 52 23.27 47.82 32.04
CA ASN A 52 21.84 48.04 31.79
C ASN A 52 21.39 47.34 30.49
N GLU A 53 22.26 47.30 29.47
CA GLU A 53 21.97 46.56 28.23
C GLU A 53 21.92 45.05 28.47
N ILE A 54 22.82 44.52 29.31
CA ILE A 54 22.81 43.12 29.73
C ILE A 54 21.51 42.80 30.47
N GLU A 55 21.10 43.65 31.41
CA GLU A 55 19.85 43.49 32.15
C GLU A 55 18.63 43.55 31.23
N ARG A 56 18.62 44.43 30.23
CA ARG A 56 17.56 44.54 29.22
C ARG A 56 17.38 43.22 28.46
N VAL A 57 18.47 42.69 27.90
CA VAL A 57 18.45 41.42 27.14
C VAL A 57 18.08 40.24 28.06
N PHE A 58 18.57 40.25 29.30
CA PHE A 58 18.21 39.22 30.28
C PHE A 58 16.72 39.26 30.65
N ALA A 59 16.13 40.45 30.80
CA ALA A 59 14.70 40.61 31.03
C ALA A 59 13.86 40.12 29.83
N SER A 60 14.32 40.33 28.59
CA SER A 60 13.71 39.73 27.40
C SER A 60 13.71 38.20 27.47
N PHE A 61 14.85 37.59 27.84
CA PHE A 61 14.97 36.13 27.97
C PHE A 61 14.09 35.55 29.09
N GLN A 62 13.91 36.27 30.20
CA GLN A 62 12.98 35.88 31.27
C GLN A 62 11.52 35.80 30.79
N ASN A 63 11.16 36.63 29.81
CA ASN A 63 9.85 36.61 29.16
C ASN A 63 9.79 35.66 27.95
N LEU A 64 10.77 34.74 27.84
CA LEU A 64 10.92 33.78 26.73
C LEU A 64 11.13 34.44 25.36
N ASP A 65 11.45 35.73 25.32
CA ASP A 65 11.81 36.41 24.10
C ASP A 65 13.33 36.41 23.92
N PHE A 66 13.81 35.46 23.12
CA PHE A 66 15.22 35.33 22.80
C PHE A 66 15.64 36.16 21.59
N SER A 67 14.73 36.93 20.97
CA SER A 67 15.00 37.69 19.74
C SER A 67 15.98 38.83 19.97
N ASP A 68 16.02 39.33 21.21
CA ASP A 68 16.89 40.40 21.66
C ASP A 68 18.37 39.97 21.69
N LYS A 69 19.27 40.94 21.57
CA LYS A 69 20.72 40.73 21.55
C LYS A 69 21.48 41.97 21.98
N LEU A 70 22.70 41.77 22.44
CA LEU A 70 23.66 42.84 22.70
C LEU A 70 24.43 43.17 21.42
N ASP A 71 24.37 44.42 20.99
CA ASP A 71 25.19 44.90 19.89
C ASP A 71 26.61 45.27 20.39
N ASN A 72 27.64 44.99 19.59
CA ASN A 72 29.04 45.25 19.93
C ASN A 72 29.51 44.64 21.27
N ALA A 73 29.08 43.41 21.54
CA ALA A 73 29.53 42.63 22.68
C ALA A 73 31.06 42.45 22.69
N GLU A 74 31.73 43.13 23.61
CA GLU A 74 33.19 43.07 23.79
C GLU A 74 33.55 42.27 25.03
N GLY A 75 32.72 42.36 26.08
CA GLY A 75 32.87 41.60 27.31
C GLY A 75 32.64 40.11 27.13
N GLU A 76 33.30 39.28 27.95
CA GLU A 76 33.08 37.82 27.93
C GLU A 76 31.64 37.44 28.25
N ILE A 77 30.99 38.12 29.21
CA ILE A 77 29.58 37.88 29.56
C ILE A 77 28.65 38.33 28.43
N GLU A 78 28.86 39.51 27.83
CA GLU A 78 28.05 39.96 26.68
C GLU A 78 28.08 38.95 25.53
N LYS A 79 29.28 38.43 25.19
CA LYS A 79 29.46 37.41 24.16
C LYS A 79 28.80 36.07 24.52
N SER A 80 28.94 35.67 25.78
CA SER A 80 28.32 34.43 26.29
C SER A 80 26.80 34.52 26.26
N LEU A 81 26.22 35.66 26.64
CA LEU A 81 24.78 35.88 26.61
C LEU A 81 24.22 35.80 25.18
N ASN A 82 24.88 36.45 24.23
CA ASN A 82 24.51 36.36 22.81
C ASN A 82 24.61 34.92 22.27
N THR A 83 25.64 34.19 22.68
CA THR A 83 25.83 32.78 22.28
C THR A 83 24.71 31.90 22.82
N VAL A 84 24.35 32.06 24.11
CA VAL A 84 23.23 31.34 24.72
C VAL A 84 21.91 31.67 24.01
N GLY A 85 21.64 32.94 23.73
CA GLY A 85 20.46 33.36 22.98
C GLY A 85 20.39 32.72 21.59
N ALA A 86 21.50 32.69 20.86
CA ALA A 86 21.58 32.08 19.54
C ALA A 86 21.31 30.56 19.59
N GLU A 87 21.89 29.85 20.56
CA GLU A 87 21.65 28.41 20.71
C GLU A 87 20.20 28.11 21.12
N ILE A 88 19.59 28.92 21.97
CA ILE A 88 18.17 28.77 22.32
C ILE A 88 17.29 28.98 21.09
N ARG A 89 17.51 30.03 20.29
CA ARG A 89 16.77 30.24 19.04
C ARG A 89 16.91 29.06 18.09
N LYS A 90 18.12 28.53 17.94
CA LYS A 90 18.39 27.37 17.10
C LYS A 90 17.64 26.13 17.59
N MET A 91 17.62 25.89 18.90
CA MET A 91 16.83 24.81 19.49
C MET A 91 15.33 25.00 19.28
N LEU A 92 14.81 26.21 19.45
CA LEU A 92 13.39 26.53 19.20
C LEU A 92 13.02 26.32 17.73
N GLN A 93 13.87 26.76 16.81
CA GLN A 93 13.67 26.56 15.38
C GLN A 93 13.72 25.06 15.00
N ALA A 94 14.65 24.31 15.58
CA ALA A 94 14.72 22.86 15.41
C ALA A 94 13.48 22.17 15.98
N SER A 95 12.98 22.61 17.14
CA SER A 95 11.75 22.08 17.75
C SER A 95 10.51 22.38 16.91
N LEU A 96 10.39 23.59 16.35
CA LEU A 96 9.33 23.96 15.43
C LEU A 96 9.36 23.06 14.18
N SER A 97 10.52 22.93 13.54
CA SER A 97 10.68 22.09 12.36
C SER A 97 10.38 20.60 12.63
N GLN A 98 10.77 20.09 13.81
CA GLN A 98 10.40 18.75 14.23
C GLN A 98 8.89 18.60 14.45
N GLY A 99 8.23 19.61 15.03
CA GLY A 99 6.78 19.64 15.20
C GLY A 99 6.04 19.59 13.86
N GLU A 100 6.45 20.39 12.89
CA GLU A 100 5.90 20.37 11.53
C GLU A 100 6.10 19.01 10.85
N MET A 101 7.29 18.40 10.97
CA MET A 101 7.56 17.08 10.43
C MET A 101 6.70 16.00 11.09
N LEU A 102 6.52 16.06 12.41
CA LEU A 102 5.64 15.15 13.14
C LEU A 102 4.20 15.31 12.68
N GLN A 103 3.73 16.54 12.47
CA GLN A 103 2.39 16.80 11.94
C GLN A 103 2.22 16.18 10.55
N THR A 104 3.15 16.44 9.62
CA THR A 104 3.08 15.86 8.27
C THR A 104 3.10 14.34 8.30
N LYS A 105 3.90 13.73 9.20
CA LYS A 105 3.91 12.27 9.38
C LYS A 105 2.60 11.74 9.95
N ALA A 106 1.99 12.45 10.89
CA ALA A 106 0.68 12.08 11.44
C ALA A 106 -0.40 12.14 10.36
N ASP A 107 -0.42 13.20 9.55
CA ASP A 107 -1.36 13.34 8.44
C ASP A 107 -1.18 12.21 7.40
N SER A 108 0.06 11.91 7.03
CA SER A 108 0.39 10.81 6.10
C SER A 108 -0.02 9.44 6.66
N LEU A 109 0.18 9.22 7.96
CA LEU A 109 -0.24 7.99 8.64
C LEU A 109 -1.76 7.86 8.68
N GLN A 110 -2.47 8.96 8.93
CA GLN A 110 -3.93 9.01 8.93
C GLN A 110 -4.50 8.68 7.54
N GLU A 111 -3.92 9.25 6.48
CA GLU A 111 -4.29 8.92 5.10
C GLU A 111 -4.04 7.44 4.79
N SER A 112 -2.87 6.92 5.17
CA SER A 112 -2.55 5.49 5.03
C SER A 112 -3.50 4.59 5.82
N SER A 113 -3.93 5.01 7.02
CA SER A 113 -4.89 4.25 7.84
C SER A 113 -6.25 4.19 7.16
N ALA A 114 -6.75 5.30 6.63
CA ALA A 114 -8.00 5.35 5.89
C ALA A 114 -7.95 4.45 4.63
N ALA A 115 -6.85 4.48 3.89
CA ALA A 115 -6.65 3.61 2.72
C ALA A 115 -6.64 2.12 3.10
N VAL A 116 -6.07 1.75 4.25
CA VAL A 116 -6.07 0.37 4.75
C VAL A 116 -7.49 -0.08 5.16
N GLU A 117 -8.28 0.81 5.77
CA GLU A 117 -9.68 0.53 6.11
C GLU A 117 -10.52 0.29 4.85
N GLU A 118 -10.38 1.14 3.83
CA GLU A 118 -11.06 0.99 2.54
C GLU A 118 -10.65 -0.31 1.84
N MET A 119 -9.34 -0.60 1.79
CA MET A 119 -8.82 -1.84 1.21
C MET A 119 -9.36 -3.07 1.95
N SER A 120 -9.47 -3.02 3.27
CA SER A 120 -10.03 -4.11 4.07
C SER A 120 -11.51 -4.34 3.76
N ALA A 121 -12.29 -3.27 3.62
CA ALA A 121 -13.69 -3.36 3.20
C ALA A 121 -13.83 -3.96 1.80
N PHE A 122 -12.98 -3.53 0.85
CA PHE A 122 -12.93 -4.10 -0.49
C PHE A 122 -12.55 -5.58 -0.50
N MET A 123 -11.52 -5.98 0.25
CA MET A 123 -11.11 -7.38 0.40
C MET A 123 -12.25 -8.25 0.94
N ASN A 124 -12.99 -7.77 1.94
CA ASN A 124 -14.15 -8.48 2.47
C ASN A 124 -15.24 -8.67 1.39
N ALA A 125 -15.51 -7.64 0.59
CA ALA A 125 -16.47 -7.74 -0.51
C ALA A 125 -16.01 -8.74 -1.59
N VAL A 126 -14.72 -8.75 -1.93
CA VAL A 126 -14.13 -9.72 -2.88
C VAL A 126 -14.21 -11.14 -2.33
N ALA A 127 -13.90 -11.35 -1.05
CA ALA A 127 -14.02 -12.65 -0.40
C ALA A 127 -15.46 -13.17 -0.43
N ALA A 128 -16.45 -12.31 -0.11
CA ALA A 128 -17.86 -12.66 -0.17
C ALA A 128 -18.31 -13.03 -1.61
N ARG A 129 -17.88 -12.26 -2.62
CA ARG A 129 -18.17 -12.56 -4.02
C ARG A 129 -17.52 -13.88 -4.47
N THR A 130 -16.28 -14.13 -4.05
CA THR A 130 -15.55 -15.36 -4.36
C THR A 130 -16.23 -16.57 -3.75
N GLN A 131 -16.66 -16.49 -2.48
CA GLN A 131 -17.41 -17.56 -1.82
C GLN A 131 -18.73 -17.86 -2.53
N LYS A 132 -19.45 -16.82 -2.98
CA LYS A 132 -20.67 -16.99 -3.78
C LYS A 132 -20.39 -17.75 -5.08
N SER A 133 -19.36 -17.34 -5.83
CA SER A 133 -18.98 -18.00 -7.07
C SER A 133 -18.54 -19.46 -6.86
N LEU A 134 -17.85 -19.77 -5.76
CA LEU A 134 -17.53 -21.16 -5.39
C LEU A 134 -18.80 -21.98 -5.13
N GLY A 135 -19.79 -21.42 -4.45
CA GLY A 135 -21.09 -22.09 -4.25
C GLY A 135 -21.85 -22.34 -5.55
N GLU A 136 -21.81 -21.40 -6.50
CA GLU A 136 -22.38 -21.58 -7.84
C GLU A 136 -21.66 -22.68 -8.63
N ILE A 137 -20.32 -22.74 -8.54
CA ILE A 137 -19.51 -23.80 -9.16
C ILE A 137 -19.86 -25.16 -8.56
N GLU A 138 -19.94 -25.27 -7.23
CA GLU A 138 -20.30 -26.51 -6.55
C GLU A 138 -21.69 -27.02 -6.98
N ALA A 139 -22.67 -26.12 -7.07
CA ALA A 139 -24.01 -26.45 -7.57
C ALA A 139 -23.95 -26.97 -9.02
N ASN A 140 -23.21 -26.30 -9.89
CA ASN A 140 -23.03 -26.73 -11.28
C ASN A 140 -22.32 -28.09 -11.39
N THR A 141 -21.30 -28.33 -10.57
CA THR A 141 -20.61 -29.64 -10.50
C THR A 141 -21.57 -30.74 -10.10
N ASN A 142 -22.45 -30.51 -9.11
CA ASN A 142 -23.47 -31.48 -8.71
C ASN A 142 -24.46 -31.80 -9.85
N ILE A 143 -24.92 -30.77 -10.58
CA ILE A 143 -25.78 -30.96 -11.76
C ILE A 143 -25.05 -31.77 -12.83
N LEU A 144 -23.78 -31.46 -13.12
CA LEU A 144 -22.98 -32.20 -14.09
C LEU A 144 -22.81 -33.67 -13.71
N VAL A 145 -22.55 -33.97 -12.43
CA VAL A 145 -22.47 -35.35 -11.94
C VAL A 145 -23.78 -36.09 -12.17
N GLN A 146 -24.91 -35.44 -11.88
CA GLN A 146 -26.24 -36.03 -12.15
C GLN A 146 -26.44 -36.29 -13.65
N SER A 147 -26.17 -35.30 -14.51
CA SER A 147 -26.30 -35.47 -15.96
C SER A 147 -25.41 -36.56 -16.53
N ILE A 148 -24.19 -36.74 -15.99
CA ILE A 148 -23.30 -37.84 -16.37
C ILE A 148 -23.91 -39.20 -15.98
N ASN A 149 -24.51 -39.31 -14.80
CA ASN A 149 -25.18 -40.54 -14.37
C ASN A 149 -26.38 -40.87 -15.27
N GLU A 150 -27.24 -39.88 -15.56
CA GLU A 150 -28.38 -40.02 -16.48
C GLU A 150 -27.93 -40.43 -17.89
N MET A 151 -26.83 -39.84 -18.37
CA MET A 151 -26.25 -40.19 -19.67
C MET A 151 -25.67 -41.61 -19.66
N GLY A 152 -25.02 -42.03 -18.57
CA GLY A 152 -24.54 -43.40 -18.42
C GLY A 152 -25.66 -44.43 -18.47
N GLU A 153 -26.80 -44.13 -17.86
CA GLU A 153 -27.99 -44.99 -17.92
C GLU A 153 -28.59 -45.02 -19.34
N SER A 154 -28.71 -43.87 -20.00
CA SER A 154 -29.18 -43.79 -21.40
C SER A 154 -28.28 -44.56 -22.36
N ILE A 155 -26.96 -44.50 -22.20
CA ILE A 155 -26.00 -45.27 -23.01
C ILE A 155 -26.19 -46.77 -22.79
N LYS A 156 -26.42 -47.21 -21.55
CA LYS A 156 -26.70 -48.62 -21.24
C LYS A 156 -27.98 -49.10 -21.91
N GLU A 157 -29.03 -48.29 -21.89
CA GLU A 157 -30.30 -48.59 -22.57
C GLU A 157 -30.11 -48.66 -24.09
N GLN A 158 -29.39 -47.71 -24.68
CA GLN A 158 -29.06 -47.74 -26.11
C GLN A 158 -28.24 -48.97 -26.49
N ALA A 159 -27.28 -49.40 -25.66
CA ALA A 159 -26.50 -50.62 -25.91
C ALA A 159 -27.39 -51.87 -25.93
N LEU A 160 -28.39 -51.95 -25.03
CA LEU A 160 -29.39 -53.02 -25.05
C LEU A 160 -30.25 -52.96 -26.33
N GLY A 161 -30.68 -51.76 -26.74
CA GLY A 161 -31.41 -51.56 -28.00
C GLY A 161 -30.62 -52.00 -29.23
N ILE A 162 -29.32 -51.68 -29.30
CA ILE A 162 -28.42 -52.14 -30.37
C ILE A 162 -28.30 -53.66 -30.37
N SER A 163 -28.21 -54.30 -29.20
CA SER A 163 -28.19 -55.77 -29.10
C SER A 163 -29.48 -56.39 -29.66
N GLN A 164 -30.64 -55.79 -29.38
CA GLN A 164 -31.93 -56.24 -29.92
C GLN A 164 -32.03 -56.04 -31.44
N ILE A 165 -31.51 -54.92 -31.95
CA ILE A 165 -31.42 -54.67 -33.40
C ILE A 165 -30.56 -55.74 -34.07
N ASN A 166 -29.39 -56.06 -33.51
CA ASN A 166 -28.51 -57.11 -34.03
C ASN A 166 -29.22 -58.48 -34.08
N GLN A 167 -29.97 -58.83 -33.04
CA GLN A 167 -30.77 -60.06 -33.03
C GLN A 167 -31.84 -60.05 -34.14
N SER A 168 -32.53 -58.93 -34.32
CA SER A 168 -33.55 -58.76 -35.36
C SER A 168 -32.96 -58.87 -36.76
N ILE A 169 -31.77 -58.30 -36.99
CA ILE A 169 -31.04 -58.43 -38.25
C ILE A 169 -30.70 -59.89 -38.54
N SER A 170 -30.26 -60.66 -37.52
CA SER A 170 -29.99 -62.09 -37.69
C SER A 170 -31.24 -62.89 -38.08
N VAL A 171 -32.42 -62.52 -37.55
CA VAL A 171 -33.69 -63.13 -37.95
C VAL A 171 -34.04 -62.78 -39.39
N ILE A 172 -33.87 -61.51 -39.79
CA ILE A 172 -34.10 -61.05 -41.17
C ILE A 172 -33.17 -61.78 -42.15
N ASP A 173 -31.90 -62.01 -41.80
CA ASP A 173 -30.96 -62.78 -42.61
C ASP A 173 -31.46 -64.21 -42.85
N GLY A 174 -31.93 -64.87 -41.79
CA GLY A 174 -32.56 -66.20 -41.87
C GLY A 174 -33.76 -66.23 -42.81
N LEU A 175 -34.70 -65.29 -42.64
CA LEU A 175 -35.87 -65.16 -43.50
C LEU A 175 -35.52 -64.83 -44.96
N THR A 176 -34.47 -64.03 -45.18
CA THR A 176 -33.99 -63.69 -46.53
C THR A 176 -33.45 -64.94 -47.23
N LYS A 177 -32.72 -65.79 -46.51
CA LYS A 177 -32.23 -67.07 -47.02
C LYS A 177 -33.36 -68.05 -47.33
N GLU A 178 -34.36 -68.12 -46.46
CA GLU A 178 -35.57 -68.91 -46.69
C GLU A 178 -36.32 -68.44 -47.94
N ASN A 179 -36.56 -67.13 -48.09
CA ASN A 179 -37.19 -66.54 -49.27
C ASN A 179 -36.41 -66.86 -50.57
N SER A 180 -35.09 -66.85 -50.52
CA SER A 180 -34.25 -67.26 -51.65
C SER A 180 -34.44 -68.74 -52.01
N GLN A 181 -34.52 -69.62 -51.02
CA GLN A 181 -34.81 -71.05 -51.24
C GLN A 181 -36.21 -71.27 -51.83
N ILE A 182 -37.21 -70.56 -51.31
CA ILE A 182 -38.59 -70.60 -51.83
C ILE A 182 -38.62 -70.13 -53.29
N ALA A 183 -37.92 -69.05 -53.63
CA ALA A 183 -37.84 -68.57 -55.01
C ALA A 183 -37.19 -69.62 -55.95
N HIS A 184 -36.12 -70.29 -55.51
CA HIS A 184 -35.51 -71.39 -56.25
C HIS A 184 -36.48 -72.56 -56.46
N ALA A 185 -37.17 -73.00 -55.39
CA ALA A 185 -38.16 -74.06 -55.48
C ALA A 185 -39.31 -73.70 -56.43
N THR A 186 -39.78 -72.45 -56.35
CA THR A 186 -40.83 -71.90 -57.24
C THR A 186 -40.38 -71.92 -58.70
N ASN A 187 -39.13 -71.55 -58.97
CA ASN A 187 -38.55 -71.61 -60.32
C ASN A 187 -38.43 -73.05 -60.85
N SER A 188 -38.04 -74.00 -60.00
CA SER A 188 -38.03 -75.43 -60.36
C SER A 188 -39.42 -75.94 -60.72
N VAL A 189 -40.44 -75.62 -59.91
CA VAL A 189 -41.84 -75.99 -60.20
C VAL A 189 -42.32 -75.36 -61.50
N ALA A 190 -42.00 -74.07 -61.73
CA ALA A 190 -42.38 -73.40 -62.97
C ALA A 190 -41.80 -74.09 -64.22
N ASN A 191 -40.53 -74.51 -64.17
CA ASN A 191 -39.89 -75.26 -65.25
C ASN A 191 -40.53 -76.64 -65.47
N GLU A 192 -40.91 -77.34 -64.39
CA GLU A 192 -41.60 -78.63 -64.48
C GLU A 192 -42.99 -78.48 -65.13
N VAL A 193 -43.75 -77.45 -64.74
CA VAL A 193 -45.05 -77.12 -65.35
C VAL A 193 -44.89 -76.73 -66.83
N ASP A 194 -43.85 -76.00 -67.20
CA ASP A 194 -43.55 -75.66 -68.60
C ASP A 194 -43.26 -76.92 -69.42
N SER A 195 -42.43 -77.83 -68.89
CA SER A 195 -42.17 -79.14 -69.51
C SER A 195 -43.45 -79.96 -69.68
N MET A 196 -44.28 -80.07 -68.64
CA MET A 196 -45.57 -80.77 -68.73
C MET A 196 -46.49 -80.15 -69.78
N SER A 197 -46.51 -78.82 -69.88
CA SER A 197 -47.31 -78.10 -70.87
C SER A 197 -46.81 -78.40 -72.29
N ALA A 198 -45.50 -78.44 -72.50
CA ALA A 198 -44.88 -78.82 -73.77
C ALA A 198 -45.21 -80.28 -74.16
N ASP A 199 -45.14 -81.21 -73.21
CA ASP A 199 -45.49 -82.63 -73.41
C ASP A 199 -46.97 -82.81 -73.77
N ILE A 200 -47.88 -82.13 -73.07
CA ILE A 200 -49.32 -82.15 -73.38
C ILE A 200 -49.58 -81.61 -74.79
N VAL A 201 -48.95 -80.50 -75.18
CA VAL A 201 -49.08 -79.94 -76.54
C VAL A 201 -48.56 -80.93 -77.59
N ALA A 202 -47.44 -81.62 -77.32
CA ALA A 202 -46.91 -82.65 -78.19
C ALA A 202 -47.86 -83.86 -78.32
N GLU A 203 -48.43 -84.33 -77.22
CA GLU A 203 -49.40 -85.44 -77.18
C GLU A 203 -50.68 -85.10 -77.97
N VAL A 204 -51.23 -83.89 -77.78
CA VAL A 204 -52.40 -83.41 -78.53
C VAL A 204 -52.11 -83.30 -80.03
N ARG A 205 -50.91 -82.86 -80.42
CA ARG A 205 -50.48 -82.86 -81.83
C ARG A 205 -50.40 -84.28 -82.38
N ARG A 206 -49.85 -85.24 -81.63
CA ARG A 206 -49.71 -86.64 -82.06
C ARG A 206 -51.05 -87.35 -82.25
N LYS A 207 -52.09 -86.99 -81.48
CA LYS A 207 -53.45 -87.56 -81.61
C LYS A 207 -54.31 -86.96 -82.73
N LYS A 208 -53.88 -85.87 -83.36
CA LYS A 208 -54.61 -85.17 -84.44
C LYS A 208 -54.17 -85.53 -85.86
N PHE A 209 -53.23 -86.46 -86.03
CA PHE A 209 -52.74 -86.95 -87.33
C PHE A 209 -52.75 -88.47 -87.38
#